data_AF-A0A377UZY1-F1
#
_entry.id   AF-A0A377UZY1-F1
#
_cell.length_a   1.000
_cell.length_b   1.000
_cell.length_c   1.000
_cell.angle_alpha   90.00
_cell.angle_beta   90.00
_cell.angle_gamma   90.00
#
_symmetry.space_group_name_H-M   'P 1'
#
loop_
_entity.id
_entity.type
_entity.pdbx_description
1 polymer ?
#
loop_
_entity_poly.entity_id
_entity_poly.type
_entity_poly.pdbx_seq_one_letter_code
_entity_poly.pdbx_strand_id
1 'polypeptide(L)' 'MIPVPMEPRPYDGRDRNAPAVKPLDITEPEGKNYTITGDTIHWQNWDFHLRLNSRVGPILSTVTYNDNGTNAR' A
#
# COMPACT_ATOMS: atom_id res chain seq x y z
N MET A 1 -22.91 37.33 -11.83
CA MET A 1 -22.70 36.67 -10.53
C MET A 1 -22.88 35.17 -10.75
N ILE A 2 -21.98 34.32 -10.24
CA ILE A 2 -22.13 32.86 -10.31
C ILE A 2 -22.68 32.39 -8.95
N PRO A 3 -23.81 31.66 -8.89
CA PRO A 3 -24.37 31.19 -7.63
C PRO A 3 -23.49 30.10 -6.99
N VAL A 4 -23.37 30.14 -5.67
CA VAL A 4 -22.67 29.08 -4.91
C VAL A 4 -23.57 27.85 -4.85
N PRO A 5 -23.07 26.65 -5.23
CA PRO A 5 -23.80 25.41 -5.00
C PRO A 5 -23.93 25.14 -3.49
N MET A 6 -25.16 25.14 -2.97
CA MET A 6 -25.46 24.92 -1.54
C MET A 6 -25.90 23.48 -1.23
N GLU A 7 -25.93 22.61 -2.24
CA GLU A 7 -26.39 21.23 -2.09
C GLU A 7 -25.38 20.42 -1.26
N PRO A 8 -25.81 19.75 -0.16
CA PRO A 8 -24.95 18.84 0.59
C PRO A 8 -24.50 17.66 -0.29
N ARG A 9 -23.19 17.42 -0.37
CA ARG A 9 -22.59 16.29 -1.10
C ARG A 9 -21.69 15.45 -0.16
N PRO A 10 -22.25 14.76 0.85
CA PRO A 10 -21.46 13.97 1.79
C PRO A 10 -20.88 12.70 1.12
N TYR A 11 -19.67 12.31 1.51
CA TYR A 11 -18.98 11.11 1.02
C TYR A 11 -18.84 10.01 2.08
N ASP A 12 -19.17 10.32 3.33
CA ASP A 12 -18.95 9.47 4.50
C ASP A 12 -20.09 8.48 4.78
N GLY A 13 -21.12 8.46 3.92
CA GLY A 13 -22.24 7.53 4.01
C GLY A 13 -23.34 7.91 4.99
N ARG A 14 -23.31 9.13 5.58
CA ARG A 14 -24.36 9.60 6.52
C ARG A 14 -25.78 9.61 5.94
N ASP A 15 -25.89 9.61 4.62
CA ASP A 15 -27.13 9.63 3.83
C ASP A 15 -27.33 8.34 3.02
N ARG A 16 -26.57 7.27 3.29
CA ARG A 16 -26.59 6.01 2.52
C ARG A 16 -26.86 4.80 3.41
N ASN A 17 -27.62 3.85 2.87
CA ASN A 17 -27.72 2.49 3.41
C ASN A 17 -26.79 1.57 2.61
N ALA A 18 -25.71 1.10 3.23
CA ALA A 18 -24.80 0.14 2.60
C ALA A 18 -25.44 -1.26 2.55
N PRO A 19 -25.29 -2.01 1.44
CA PRO A 19 -25.78 -3.38 1.36
C PRO A 19 -24.99 -4.30 2.30
N ALA A 20 -25.63 -5.38 2.76
CA ALA A 20 -24.94 -6.42 3.51
C ALA A 20 -23.95 -7.16 2.60
N VAL A 21 -22.72 -7.34 3.07
CA VAL A 21 -21.64 -8.06 2.37
C VAL A 21 -21.18 -9.24 3.24
N LYS A 22 -20.93 -10.39 2.62
CA LYS A 22 -20.38 -11.56 3.32
C LYS A 22 -18.91 -11.29 3.72
N PRO A 23 -18.44 -11.82 4.87
CA PRO A 23 -17.05 -11.63 5.28
C PRO A 23 -16.07 -12.32 4.31
N LEU A 24 -14.92 -11.70 4.12
CA LEU A 24 -13.78 -12.21 3.37
C LEU A 24 -12.54 -12.03 4.24
N ASP A 25 -11.91 -13.14 4.63
CA ASP A 25 -10.70 -13.13 5.44
C ASP A 25 -9.48 -13.50 4.58
N ILE A 26 -8.44 -12.67 4.63
CA ILE A 26 -7.16 -12.92 3.99
C ILE A 26 -6.17 -13.28 5.10
N THR A 27 -5.84 -14.57 5.21
CA THR A 27 -4.94 -15.10 6.24
C THR A 27 -3.72 -15.76 5.63
N GLU A 28 -2.57 -15.57 6.26
CA GLU A 28 -1.31 -16.22 5.91
C GLU A 28 -0.86 -17.07 7.13
N PRO A 29 -1.32 -18.33 7.23
CA PRO A 29 -1.17 -19.15 8.44
C PRO A 29 0.29 -19.50 8.76
N GLU A 30 1.14 -19.57 7.74
CA GLU A 30 2.57 -19.87 7.86
C GLU A 30 3.43 -18.60 7.98
N GLY A 31 2.79 -17.42 8.04
CA GLY A 31 3.47 -16.13 8.07
C GLY A 31 3.68 -15.52 6.67
N LYS A 32 4.43 -14.42 6.62
CA LYS A 32 4.66 -13.65 5.39
C LYS A 32 5.84 -14.22 4.61
N ASN A 33 5.78 -14.13 3.29
CA ASN A 33 6.90 -14.45 2.40
C ASN A 33 7.93 -13.31 2.24
N TYR A 34 7.72 -12.18 2.93
CA TYR A 34 8.65 -11.06 2.96
C TYR A 34 9.25 -10.89 4.35
N THR A 35 10.51 -10.46 4.38
CA THR A 35 11.21 -10.10 5.61
C THR A 35 11.47 -8.60 5.61
N ILE A 36 11.27 -7.95 6.76
CA ILE A 36 11.57 -6.53 6.96
C ILE A 36 12.70 -6.44 7.98
N THR A 37 13.85 -5.93 7.55
CA THR A 37 15.03 -5.72 8.40
C THR A 37 15.34 -4.23 8.43
N GLY A 38 14.89 -3.54 9.49
CA GLY A 38 14.93 -2.08 9.54
C GLY A 38 14.03 -1.48 8.45
N ASP A 39 14.64 -0.79 7.49
CA ASP A 39 13.95 -0.19 6.33
C ASP A 39 14.07 -1.06 5.05
N THR A 40 14.77 -2.20 5.11
CA THR A 40 14.97 -3.09 3.96
C THR A 40 13.88 -4.15 3.91
N ILE A 41 13.25 -4.30 2.75
CA ILE A 41 12.29 -5.35 2.44
C ILE A 41 12.94 -6.34 1.49
N HIS A 42 13.00 -7.59 1.92
CA HIS A 42 13.36 -8.73 1.09
C HIS A 42 12.09 -9.52 0.78
N TRP A 43 11.80 -9.74 -0.49
CA TRP A 43 10.63 -10.50 -0.94
C TRP A 43 10.94 -11.27 -2.21
N GLN A 44 11.00 -12.60 -2.10
CA GLN A 44 11.41 -13.48 -3.20
C GLN A 44 12.78 -13.06 -3.75
N ASN A 45 12.85 -12.69 -5.03
CA ASN A 45 14.08 -12.22 -5.66
C ASN A 45 14.27 -10.70 -5.54
N TRP A 46 13.39 -9.98 -4.82
CA TRP A 46 13.48 -8.54 -4.67
C TRP A 46 14.10 -8.14 -3.35
N ASP A 47 15.00 -7.17 -3.44
CA ASP A 47 15.56 -6.46 -2.29
C ASP A 47 15.44 -4.96 -2.53
N PHE A 48 14.87 -4.24 -1.57
CA PHE A 48 14.76 -2.78 -1.67
C PHE A 48 14.62 -2.12 -0.31
N HIS A 49 14.98 -0.85 -0.23
CA HIS A 49 14.82 -0.02 0.96
C HIS A 49 13.60 0.89 0.82
N LEU A 50 12.69 0.85 1.80
CA LEU A 50 11.50 1.69 1.87
C LEU A 50 11.68 2.76 2.96
N ARG A 51 11.64 4.04 2.58
CA ARG A 51 11.68 5.17 3.52
C ARG A 51 10.51 6.12 3.29
N LEU A 52 10.06 6.79 4.35
CA LEU A 52 9.00 7.80 4.26
C LEU A 52 9.59 9.22 4.24
N ASN A 53 9.10 10.02 3.30
CA ASN A 53 9.39 11.44 3.20
C ASN A 53 8.09 12.26 3.29
N SER A 54 8.09 13.35 4.05
CA SER A 54 6.89 14.16 4.26
C SER A 54 6.38 14.90 3.02
N ARG A 55 7.22 15.12 2.02
CA ARG A 55 6.87 15.86 0.79
C ARG A 55 6.40 14.96 -0.32
N VAL A 56 7.03 13.80 -0.49
CA VAL A 56 6.78 12.89 -1.64
C VAL A 56 6.21 11.52 -1.23
N GLY A 57 6.11 11.26 0.08
CA GLY A 57 5.61 9.99 0.60
C GLY A 57 6.68 8.89 0.57
N PRO A 58 6.30 7.64 0.25
CA PRO A 58 7.22 6.51 0.25
C PRO A 58 8.25 6.62 -0.89
N ILE A 59 9.51 6.39 -0.55
CA ILE A 59 10.64 6.33 -1.49
C ILE A 59 11.19 4.91 -1.43
N LEU A 60 11.27 4.28 -2.60
CA LEU A 60 11.96 3.02 -2.83
C LEU A 60 13.40 3.35 -3.25
N SER A 61 14.37 2.73 -2.59
CA SER A 61 15.79 2.93 -2.87
C SER A 61 16.52 1.59 -2.94
N THR A 62 17.66 1.59 -3.64
CA THR A 62 18.53 0.41 -3.82
C THR A 62 17.75 -0.85 -4.21
N VAL A 63 16.82 -0.71 -5.15
CA VAL A 63 16.05 -1.84 -5.67
C VAL A 63 17.00 -2.73 -6.45
N THR A 64 17.04 -4.00 -6.09
CA THR A 64 17.79 -5.03 -6.81
C THR A 64 16.92 -6.26 -7.01
N TYR A 65 17.18 -6.97 -8.11
CA TYR A 65 16.56 -8.24 -8.42
C TYR A 65 17.63 -9.34 -8.46
N ASN A 66 17.40 -10.42 -7.74
CA ASN A 66 18.25 -11.60 -7.74
C ASN A 66 17.92 -12.47 -8.97
N ASP A 67 18.75 -12.35 -10.02
CA ASP A 67 18.72 -13.25 -11.17
C ASP A 67 19.73 -14.38 -10.95
N ASN A 68 19.22 -15.54 -10.51
CA ASN A 68 19.99 -16.78 -10.36
C ASN A 68 21.29 -16.63 -9.53
N GLY A 69 21.24 -15.86 -8.45
CA GLY A 69 22.36 -15.60 -7.55
C GLY A 69 23.14 -14.32 -7.85
N THR A 70 22.78 -13.58 -8.92
CA THR A 70 23.38 -12.28 -9.25
C THR A 70 22.37 -11.16 -9.02
N ASN A 71 22.74 -10.18 -8.19
CA ASN A 71 21.89 -9.01 -7.96
C ASN A 71 22.01 -8.03 -9.13
N ALA A 72 21.03 -8.05 -10.03
CA ALA A 72 20.85 -7.04 -11.06
C ALA A 72 20.23 -5.77 -10.45
N ARG A 73 20.65 -4.60 -10.97
CA ARG A 73 20.11 -3.27 -10.59
C ARG A 73 19.11 -2.78 -11.61
#